data_AF-A0A8T3T8Y1-F1
#
_entry.id   AF-A0A8T3T8Y1-F1
#
_cell.length_a   1.000
_cell.length_b   1.000
_cell.length_c   1.000
_cell.angle_alpha   90.00
_cell.angle_beta   90.00
_cell.angle_gamma   90.00
#
_symmetry.space_group_name_H-M   'P 1'
#
loop_
_entity.id
_entity.type
_entity.pdbx_description
1 polymer ?
#
loop_
_entity_poly.entity_id
_entity_poly.type
_entity_poly.pdbx_seq_one_letter_code
_entity_poly.pdbx_strand_id
1 'polypeptide(L)'
;MPVRPSGAQRASGPHSFARVLRALLAVLLACGFLAQVEPVLANAKKVVIVVGPTGSRTADFIQNADWIANRARGYGASVYKVYSPNATWSRVKDVAQGANLLVYLGHGNGWPSPYAPYQPYTKNGMGLNATAGDGHYNTKYWGEYYLANELNLAPNAVVILNRLCYASGNSEWGAANPTLTVAKERVDNFGAGFLRTGAKAVFAEGITSTGYIVDRLFKSNLSMSQIFWSSPNNHVNYPNASYDSKRTPGEYALLDPSGPGQYYRSFIGHRRMTAADWR
;
A
#
# COMPACT_ATOMS: atom_id res chain seq x y z
N MET A 1 14.54 50.19 -105.75
CA MET A 1 13.20 50.84 -105.87
C MET A 1 12.23 49.83 -106.46
N PRO A 2 10.90 49.96 -106.29
CA PRO A 2 10.08 50.26 -105.10
C PRO A 2 9.74 48.94 -104.33
N VAL A 3 9.13 48.81 -103.14
CA VAL A 3 8.26 49.62 -102.24
C VAL A 3 6.73 49.37 -102.36
N ARG A 4 6.23 48.42 -101.51
CA ARG A 4 4.94 48.41 -100.73
C ARG A 4 3.59 48.49 -101.49
N PRO A 5 2.40 48.37 -100.83
CA PRO A 5 2.04 47.99 -99.44
C PRO A 5 1.54 46.51 -99.36
N SER A 6 0.61 45.97 -98.54
CA SER A 6 -0.31 46.35 -97.41
C SER A 6 -0.61 45.09 -96.55
N GLY A 7 -1.29 45.08 -95.40
CA GLY A 7 -1.76 46.16 -94.50
C GLY A 7 -2.88 45.73 -93.51
N ALA A 8 -2.56 45.59 -92.20
CA ALA A 8 -3.47 45.37 -91.04
C ALA A 8 -4.28 44.03 -91.03
N GLN A 9 -4.91 43.54 -89.94
CA GLN A 9 -5.11 43.97 -88.52
C GLN A 9 -4.64 42.82 -87.56
N ARG A 10 -4.07 43.05 -86.36
CA ARG A 10 -4.74 43.21 -85.03
C ARG A 10 -5.99 42.32 -84.82
N ALA A 11 -6.19 41.57 -83.73
CA ALA A 11 -5.39 41.25 -82.53
C ALA A 11 -5.94 39.88 -81.97
N SER A 12 -5.72 39.34 -80.76
CA SER A 12 -5.16 39.78 -79.47
C SER A 12 -5.00 38.55 -78.53
N GLY A 13 -4.13 38.62 -77.50
CA GLY A 13 -4.22 37.77 -76.30
C GLY A 13 -3.01 36.85 -76.08
N PRO A 14 -2.54 36.62 -74.84
CA PRO A 14 -1.15 36.19 -74.62
C PRO A 14 -0.96 34.75 -74.14
N HIS A 15 0.21 34.19 -74.48
CA HIS A 15 0.73 32.95 -73.90
C HIS A 15 1.10 33.13 -72.42
N SER A 16 0.81 32.15 -71.59
CA SER A 16 1.34 32.03 -70.22
C SER A 16 2.47 30.99 -70.18
N PHE A 17 3.67 31.38 -70.60
CA PHE A 17 4.87 30.55 -70.42
C PHE A 17 5.37 30.58 -68.96
N ALA A 18 6.08 29.54 -68.55
CA ALA A 18 6.31 29.23 -67.13
C ALA A 18 7.48 29.99 -66.46
N ARG A 19 7.48 29.96 -65.11
CA ARG A 19 8.51 30.48 -64.15
C ARG A 19 8.39 32.01 -63.96
N VAL A 20 8.48 32.60 -62.75
CA VAL A 20 9.47 32.38 -61.68
C VAL A 20 8.88 32.61 -60.25
N LEU A 21 9.30 31.75 -59.32
CA LEU A 21 9.51 31.90 -57.86
C LEU A 21 9.11 33.24 -57.16
N ARG A 22 8.13 33.22 -56.22
CA ARG A 22 8.32 33.42 -54.74
C ARG A 22 7.00 33.51 -53.93
N ALA A 23 7.02 32.86 -52.76
CA ALA A 23 6.26 33.12 -51.51
C ALA A 23 4.76 33.49 -51.53
N LEU A 24 3.91 32.64 -50.93
CA LEU A 24 3.36 32.88 -49.57
C LEU A 24 2.57 31.69 -48.97
N LEU A 25 3.17 31.08 -47.94
CA LEU A 25 2.56 30.47 -46.74
C LEU A 25 1.05 30.06 -46.74
N ALA A 26 0.66 29.08 -47.56
CA ALA A 26 -0.69 28.50 -47.54
C ALA A 26 -0.81 27.29 -46.59
N VAL A 27 -0.93 27.57 -45.29
CA VAL A 27 -1.53 26.75 -44.20
C VAL A 27 -1.69 25.24 -44.46
N LEU A 28 -0.64 24.46 -44.19
CA LEU A 28 -0.72 23.00 -44.01
C LEU A 28 -1.13 22.63 -42.57
N LEU A 29 -2.33 23.02 -42.14
CA LEU A 29 -2.93 22.55 -40.87
C LEU A 29 -3.76 21.27 -41.06
N ALA A 30 -3.08 20.20 -41.51
CA ALA A 30 -3.65 18.85 -41.62
C ALA A 30 -2.73 17.79 -40.99
N CYS A 31 -1.83 18.19 -40.08
CA CYS A 31 -0.86 17.33 -39.42
C CYS A 31 -1.19 17.15 -37.94
N GLY A 32 -1.75 15.99 -37.60
CA GLY A 32 -1.45 15.30 -36.35
C GLY A 32 -1.73 16.01 -35.03
N PHE A 33 -2.99 16.34 -34.73
CA PHE A 33 -3.48 16.21 -33.35
C PHE A 33 -3.65 14.71 -33.01
N LEU A 34 -2.54 13.97 -33.04
CA LEU A 34 -2.38 12.85 -32.15
C LEU A 34 -2.30 13.46 -30.76
N ALA A 35 -3.41 13.45 -30.03
CA ALA A 35 -3.38 13.71 -28.61
C ALA A 35 -2.39 12.71 -28.01
N GLN A 36 -1.23 13.20 -27.55
CA GLN A 36 -0.36 12.41 -26.69
C GLN A 36 -1.12 12.17 -25.40
N VAL A 37 -1.84 11.05 -25.36
CA VAL A 37 -2.23 10.41 -24.12
C VAL A 37 -0.93 9.95 -23.50
N GLU A 38 -0.25 10.86 -22.79
CA GLU A 38 0.82 10.47 -21.89
C GLU A 38 0.24 9.38 -20.99
N PRO A 39 0.90 8.21 -20.87
CA PRO A 39 0.40 7.17 -19.99
C PRO A 39 0.41 7.75 -18.58
N VAL A 40 -0.79 7.95 -18.01
CA VAL A 40 -0.97 8.45 -16.64
C VAL A 40 -0.61 7.34 -15.64
N LEU A 41 0.67 6.97 -15.64
CA LEU A 41 1.37 6.36 -14.53
C LEU A 41 1.60 7.43 -13.47
N ALA A 42 0.51 8.01 -12.98
CA ALA A 42 0.49 8.79 -11.75
C ALA A 42 1.09 7.90 -10.66
N ASN A 43 2.26 8.29 -10.16
CA ASN A 43 3.27 7.43 -9.53
C ASN A 43 2.67 6.20 -8.80
N ALA A 44 2.70 5.06 -9.48
CA ALA A 44 1.89 3.89 -9.16
C ALA A 44 2.20 3.36 -7.76
N LYS A 45 1.19 3.34 -6.88
CA LYS A 45 1.38 3.03 -5.45
C LYS A 45 2.15 1.71 -5.28
N LYS A 46 3.32 1.79 -4.66
CA LYS A 46 4.16 0.64 -4.33
C LYS A 46 3.54 -0.09 -3.14
N VAL A 47 3.09 -1.31 -3.40
CA VAL A 47 2.45 -2.18 -2.42
C VAL A 47 3.33 -3.41 -2.22
N VAL A 48 3.72 -3.68 -0.98
CA VAL A 48 4.57 -4.82 -0.62
C VAL A 48 3.75 -5.75 0.26
N ILE A 49 3.67 -7.03 -0.13
CA ILE A 49 2.88 -8.05 0.58
C ILE A 49 3.82 -9.17 0.99
N VAL A 50 3.90 -9.41 2.30
CA VAL A 50 4.82 -10.35 2.93
C VAL A 50 4.03 -11.48 3.59
N VAL A 51 4.40 -12.72 3.29
CA VAL A 51 3.83 -13.92 3.94
C VAL A 51 4.94 -14.72 4.59
N GLY A 52 4.97 -14.71 5.92
CA GLY A 52 5.92 -15.49 6.71
C GLY A 52 5.62 -17.01 6.69
N PRO A 53 6.59 -17.85 7.12
CA PRO A 53 6.34 -19.25 7.43
C PRO A 53 5.25 -19.35 8.50
N THR A 54 4.23 -20.19 8.28
CA THR A 54 3.13 -20.47 9.24
C THR A 54 2.78 -21.96 9.27
N GLY A 55 3.76 -22.82 8.98
CA GLY A 55 3.58 -24.26 8.86
C GLY A 55 2.55 -24.63 7.78
N SER A 56 1.66 -25.56 8.12
CA SER A 56 0.58 -26.04 7.26
C SER A 56 -0.36 -24.94 6.75
N ARG A 57 -0.49 -23.82 7.46
CA ARG A 57 -1.39 -22.71 7.09
C ARG A 57 -0.83 -21.76 6.03
N THR A 58 0.41 -21.95 5.61
CA THR A 58 1.11 -21.02 4.71
C THR A 58 0.42 -20.93 3.35
N ALA A 59 -0.22 -22.00 2.88
CA ALA A 59 -1.05 -21.98 1.67
C ALA A 59 -2.27 -21.05 1.79
N ASP A 60 -3.05 -21.12 2.89
CA ASP A 60 -4.17 -20.20 3.17
C ASP A 60 -3.70 -18.74 3.14
N PHE A 61 -2.54 -18.48 3.77
CA PHE A 61 -1.99 -17.13 3.93
C PHE A 61 -1.49 -16.58 2.59
N ILE A 62 -0.86 -17.41 1.75
CA ILE A 62 -0.49 -17.07 0.37
C ILE A 62 -1.73 -16.81 -0.50
N GLN A 63 -2.78 -17.63 -0.40
CA GLN A 63 -4.03 -17.41 -1.15
C GLN A 63 -4.70 -16.08 -0.76
N ASN A 64 -4.74 -15.76 0.54
CA ASN A 64 -5.31 -14.50 1.02
C ASN A 64 -4.45 -13.29 0.62
N ALA A 65 -3.12 -13.42 0.68
CA ALA A 65 -2.18 -12.42 0.18
C ALA A 65 -2.31 -12.17 -1.33
N ASP A 66 -2.57 -13.22 -2.12
CA ASP A 66 -2.77 -13.12 -3.57
C ASP A 66 -4.09 -12.47 -3.95
N TRP A 67 -5.15 -12.70 -3.18
CA TRP A 67 -6.40 -11.95 -3.31
C TRP A 67 -6.17 -10.45 -3.05
N ILE A 68 -5.42 -10.10 -2.00
CA ILE A 68 -5.03 -8.70 -1.70
C ILE A 68 -4.17 -8.12 -2.85
N ALA A 69 -3.21 -8.89 -3.35
CA ALA A 69 -2.29 -8.48 -4.42
C ALA A 69 -3.03 -8.16 -5.73
N ASN A 70 -3.96 -9.04 -6.13
CA ASN A 70 -4.72 -8.87 -7.36
C ASN A 70 -5.71 -7.69 -7.24
N ARG A 71 -6.26 -7.46 -6.04
CA ARG A 71 -7.13 -6.33 -5.75
C ARG A 71 -6.41 -4.98 -5.82
N ALA A 72 -5.22 -4.89 -5.24
CA ALA A 72 -4.37 -3.69 -5.35
C ALA A 72 -3.89 -3.44 -6.79
N ARG A 73 -3.50 -4.48 -7.55
CA ARG A 73 -3.19 -4.35 -9.00
C ARG A 73 -4.38 -3.83 -9.80
N GLY A 74 -5.60 -4.28 -9.48
CA GLY A 74 -6.84 -3.77 -10.06
C GLY A 74 -7.11 -2.28 -9.78
N TYR A 75 -6.37 -1.67 -8.85
CA TYR A 75 -6.40 -0.24 -8.56
C TYR A 75 -5.11 0.49 -8.99
N GLY A 76 -4.36 -0.10 -9.94
CA GLY A 76 -3.16 0.51 -10.52
C GLY A 76 -1.88 0.41 -9.69
N ALA A 77 -1.86 -0.43 -8.64
CA ALA A 77 -0.71 -0.54 -7.75
C ALA A 77 0.42 -1.43 -8.31
N SER A 78 1.66 -0.99 -8.07
CA SER A 78 2.88 -1.77 -8.28
C SER A 78 3.07 -2.75 -7.12
N VAL A 79 2.54 -3.98 -7.26
CA VAL A 79 2.51 -4.99 -6.19
C VAL A 79 3.67 -5.98 -6.25
N TYR A 80 4.50 -5.94 -5.21
CA TYR A 80 5.62 -6.83 -4.92
C TYR A 80 5.23 -7.87 -3.86
N LYS A 81 5.70 -9.11 -4.01
CA LYS A 81 5.38 -10.25 -3.12
C LYS A 81 6.66 -10.83 -2.51
N VAL A 82 6.67 -11.06 -1.19
CA VAL A 82 7.76 -11.75 -0.49
C VAL A 82 7.18 -12.86 0.38
N TYR A 83 7.03 -14.06 -0.18
CA TYR A 83 6.34 -15.17 0.46
C TYR A 83 7.29 -16.30 0.85
N SER A 84 6.94 -17.00 1.92
CA SER A 84 7.55 -18.27 2.34
C SER A 84 7.48 -19.31 1.21
N PRO A 85 8.53 -20.15 0.99
CA PRO A 85 9.73 -20.35 1.81
C PRO A 85 10.83 -19.29 1.64
N ASN A 86 10.56 -18.22 0.89
CA ASN A 86 11.55 -17.20 0.50
C ASN A 86 11.31 -15.83 1.16
N ALA A 87 10.58 -15.79 2.28
CA ALA A 87 10.30 -14.58 3.04
C ALA A 87 11.38 -14.34 4.12
N THR A 88 12.60 -14.04 3.71
CA THR A 88 13.70 -13.69 4.64
C THR A 88 13.76 -12.19 4.91
N TRP A 89 14.36 -11.77 6.03
CA TRP A 89 14.46 -10.35 6.41
C TRP A 89 15.12 -9.47 5.36
N SER A 90 16.23 -9.92 4.73
CA SER A 90 16.86 -9.15 3.64
C SER A 90 15.84 -8.88 2.53
N ARG A 91 15.20 -9.92 1.99
CA ARG A 91 14.26 -9.77 0.87
C ARG A 91 13.06 -8.88 1.21
N VAL A 92 12.62 -8.86 2.47
CA VAL A 92 11.61 -7.92 2.96
C VAL A 92 12.18 -6.51 3.02
N LYS A 93 13.34 -6.29 3.65
CA LYS A 93 14.02 -5.00 3.74
C LYS A 93 14.29 -4.39 2.36
N ASP A 94 14.87 -5.16 1.46
CA ASP A 94 15.34 -4.74 0.15
C ASP A 94 14.17 -4.25 -0.72
N VAL A 95 13.00 -4.89 -0.62
CA VAL A 95 11.80 -4.50 -1.39
C VAL A 95 10.90 -3.49 -0.67
N ALA A 96 10.89 -3.44 0.66
CA ALA A 96 9.99 -2.59 1.45
C ALA A 96 10.31 -1.10 1.38
N GLN A 97 11.55 -0.70 1.08
CA GLN A 97 11.94 0.71 1.04
C GLN A 97 11.03 1.53 0.09
N GLY A 98 10.48 2.64 0.57
CA GLY A 98 9.56 3.50 -0.19
C GLY A 98 8.22 2.86 -0.57
N ALA A 99 7.78 1.78 0.10
CA ALA A 99 6.43 1.24 -0.10
C ALA A 99 5.37 2.11 0.60
N ASN A 100 4.25 2.34 -0.09
CA ASN A 100 3.10 3.11 0.40
C ASN A 100 2.14 2.22 1.19
N LEU A 101 2.08 0.93 0.83
CA LEU A 101 1.40 -0.12 1.60
C LEU A 101 2.38 -1.24 1.96
N LEU A 102 2.45 -1.60 3.23
CA LEU A 102 3.05 -2.86 3.67
C LEU A 102 1.94 -3.75 4.26
N VAL A 103 1.73 -4.92 3.67
CA VAL A 103 0.81 -5.94 4.20
C VAL A 103 1.65 -7.11 4.72
N TYR A 104 1.45 -7.50 5.98
CA TYR A 104 2.11 -8.67 6.58
C TYR A 104 1.10 -9.70 7.06
N LEU A 105 1.34 -10.96 6.68
CA LEU A 105 0.64 -12.14 7.16
C LEU A 105 1.66 -13.14 7.70
N GLY A 106 1.48 -13.65 8.92
CA GLY A 106 2.40 -14.64 9.49
C GLY A 106 2.27 -14.83 11.00
N HIS A 107 3.33 -15.30 11.65
CA HIS A 107 3.40 -15.36 13.11
C HIS A 107 3.68 -13.97 13.72
N GLY A 108 2.92 -13.62 14.77
CA GLY A 108 3.14 -12.44 15.58
C GLY A 108 3.72 -12.80 16.95
N ASN A 109 4.73 -12.06 17.40
CA ASN A 109 5.36 -12.19 18.70
C ASN A 109 5.26 -10.85 19.43
N GLY A 110 4.09 -10.51 19.96
CA GLY A 110 3.86 -9.21 20.59
C GLY A 110 4.34 -9.16 22.03
N TRP A 111 4.28 -7.97 22.63
CA TRP A 111 4.39 -7.75 24.07
C TRP A 111 3.16 -6.96 24.57
N PRO A 112 2.59 -7.24 25.75
CA PRO A 112 2.85 -8.35 26.65
C PRO A 112 2.39 -9.72 26.12
N SER A 113 3.19 -10.75 26.39
CA SER A 113 2.99 -12.16 25.98
C SER A 113 3.48 -13.08 27.11
N PRO A 114 3.00 -14.33 27.24
CA PRO A 114 3.42 -15.26 28.31
C PRO A 114 4.86 -15.79 28.19
N TYR A 115 5.63 -15.32 27.21
CA TYR A 115 7.01 -15.72 26.95
C TYR A 115 8.02 -14.80 27.64
N ALA A 116 9.30 -14.94 27.28
CA ALA A 116 10.39 -14.08 27.72
C ALA A 116 10.04 -12.57 27.67
N PRO A 117 10.57 -11.77 28.62
CA PRO A 117 10.31 -10.33 28.75
C PRO A 117 10.48 -9.51 27.47
N TYR A 118 9.96 -8.27 27.49
CA TYR A 118 10.14 -7.33 26.38
C TYR A 118 11.61 -7.15 26.00
N GLN A 119 11.92 -7.36 24.72
CA GLN A 119 13.15 -6.94 24.07
C GLN A 119 12.84 -6.66 22.58
N PRO A 120 13.53 -5.68 21.96
CA PRO A 120 13.11 -5.14 20.65
C PRO A 120 13.57 -6.00 19.46
N TYR A 121 14.45 -6.99 19.65
CA TYR A 121 15.02 -7.78 18.56
C TYR A 121 14.05 -8.85 18.04
N THR A 122 13.13 -9.36 18.86
CA THR A 122 12.11 -10.33 18.40
C THR A 122 10.66 -9.90 18.65
N LYS A 123 10.39 -9.01 19.61
CA LYS A 123 9.02 -8.56 19.92
C LYS A 123 8.52 -7.53 18.91
N ASN A 124 7.21 -7.46 18.72
CA ASN A 124 6.52 -6.38 17.99
C ASN A 124 6.98 -6.23 16.53
N GLY A 125 7.09 -7.35 15.80
CA GLY A 125 7.53 -7.38 14.41
C GLY A 125 7.12 -8.66 13.68
N MET A 126 7.92 -9.08 12.70
CA MET A 126 7.55 -10.13 11.73
C MET A 126 8.24 -11.46 12.01
N GLY A 127 7.48 -12.55 12.07
CA GLY A 127 7.98 -13.92 11.89
C GLY A 127 8.25 -14.20 10.42
N LEU A 128 9.50 -14.48 10.07
CA LEU A 128 10.01 -14.64 8.71
C LEU A 128 10.81 -15.95 8.58
N ASN A 129 11.09 -16.40 7.36
CA ASN A 129 11.98 -17.54 7.14
C ASN A 129 13.39 -17.20 7.66
N ALA A 130 13.97 -18.07 8.48
CA ALA A 130 15.37 -17.96 8.91
C ALA A 130 16.33 -18.11 7.71
N THR A 131 16.06 -19.13 6.89
CA THR A 131 16.81 -19.48 5.68
C THR A 131 15.83 -19.54 4.49
N ALA A 132 16.23 -19.02 3.33
CA ALA A 132 15.40 -19.07 2.12
C ALA A 132 15.34 -20.51 1.56
N GLY A 133 14.19 -20.92 1.03
CA GLY A 133 13.96 -22.25 0.44
C GLY A 133 13.69 -23.36 1.48
N ASP A 134 14.12 -23.17 2.72
CA ASP A 134 13.99 -24.10 3.85
C ASP A 134 12.57 -24.11 4.46
N GLY A 135 11.59 -24.38 3.60
CA GLY A 135 10.21 -24.70 3.96
C GLY A 135 9.40 -23.61 4.68
N HIS A 136 8.43 -24.07 5.47
CA HIS A 136 7.40 -23.23 6.10
C HIS A 136 7.40 -23.28 7.63
N TYR A 137 8.42 -23.92 8.24
CA TYR A 137 8.50 -24.12 9.69
C TYR A 137 9.74 -23.47 10.34
N ASN A 138 10.66 -22.89 9.56
CA ASN A 138 11.93 -22.31 10.04
C ASN A 138 11.81 -20.85 10.53
N THR A 139 10.78 -20.53 11.32
CA THR A 139 10.45 -19.15 11.72
C THR A 139 11.54 -18.49 12.58
N LYS A 140 12.12 -17.39 12.07
CA LYS A 140 12.89 -16.41 12.85
C LYS A 140 12.11 -15.11 13.00
N TYR A 141 12.04 -14.59 14.22
CA TYR A 141 11.39 -13.31 14.51
C TYR A 141 12.35 -12.13 14.35
N TRP A 142 11.88 -11.09 13.68
CA TRP A 142 12.56 -9.82 13.48
C TRP A 142 11.67 -8.70 14.03
N GLY A 143 12.01 -8.25 15.23
CA GLY A 143 11.21 -7.35 16.04
C GLY A 143 11.35 -5.86 15.69
N GLU A 144 10.75 -5.05 16.55
CA GLU A 144 10.66 -3.59 16.52
C GLU A 144 12.01 -2.86 16.32
N TYR A 145 13.14 -3.43 16.75
CA TYR A 145 14.48 -2.92 16.43
C TYR A 145 14.73 -2.89 14.92
N TYR A 146 14.46 -4.01 14.26
CA TYR A 146 14.73 -4.17 12.83
C TYR A 146 13.76 -3.35 11.98
N LEU A 147 12.49 -3.25 12.39
CA LEU A 147 11.54 -2.31 11.77
C LEU A 147 12.08 -0.88 11.82
N ALA A 148 12.37 -0.36 13.01
CA ALA A 148 12.64 1.06 13.23
C ALA A 148 14.03 1.54 12.78
N ASN A 149 14.98 0.64 12.50
CA ASN A 149 16.34 1.00 12.07
C ASN A 149 16.69 0.58 10.63
N GLU A 150 15.91 -0.28 9.99
CA GLU A 150 16.23 -0.82 8.65
C GLU A 150 15.09 -0.71 7.62
N LEU A 151 13.86 -0.31 8.00
CA LEU A 151 12.75 -0.09 7.07
C LEU A 151 12.37 1.39 6.98
N ASN A 152 12.52 1.97 5.80
CA ASN A 152 12.01 3.30 5.47
C ASN A 152 10.86 3.12 4.46
N LEU A 153 9.63 3.02 4.96
CA LEU A 153 8.42 3.11 4.13
C LEU A 153 8.26 4.54 3.62
N ALA A 154 7.33 4.75 2.68
CA ALA A 154 7.08 6.10 2.16
C ALA A 154 6.41 7.01 3.23
N PRO A 155 6.57 8.34 3.15
CA PRO A 155 5.88 9.26 4.05
C PRO A 155 4.36 9.13 3.91
N ASN A 156 3.65 8.97 5.03
CA ASN A 156 2.21 8.65 5.06
C ASN A 156 1.86 7.24 4.56
N ALA A 157 2.81 6.30 4.54
CA ALA A 157 2.51 4.90 4.26
C ALA A 157 1.53 4.29 5.28
N VAL A 158 0.89 3.19 4.88
CA VAL A 158 -0.04 2.41 5.69
C VAL A 158 0.48 1.00 5.86
N VAL A 159 0.30 0.43 7.06
CA VAL A 159 0.59 -0.98 7.36
C VAL A 159 -0.69 -1.74 7.66
N ILE A 160 -0.80 -2.95 7.13
CA ILE A 160 -1.89 -3.89 7.39
C ILE A 160 -1.31 -5.19 7.93
N LEU A 161 -1.67 -5.52 9.16
CA LEU A 161 -1.29 -6.73 9.88
C LEU A 161 -2.47 -7.71 9.86
N ASN A 162 -2.37 -8.85 9.17
CA ASN A 162 -3.48 -9.79 9.02
C ASN A 162 -3.13 -11.21 9.54
N ARG A 163 -4.01 -11.81 10.35
CA ARG A 163 -3.91 -13.21 10.83
C ARG A 163 -2.72 -13.54 11.75
N LEU A 164 -2.03 -12.54 12.29
CA LEU A 164 -0.98 -12.71 13.31
C LEU A 164 -1.51 -12.53 14.73
N CYS A 165 -0.84 -13.18 15.68
CA CYS A 165 -1.14 -13.08 17.11
C CYS A 165 -0.68 -11.73 17.69
N TYR A 166 -1.31 -11.29 18.78
CA TYR A 166 -1.01 -10.08 19.54
C TYR A 166 -1.26 -8.73 18.85
N ALA A 167 -1.11 -8.60 17.53
CA ALA A 167 -1.16 -7.30 16.85
C ALA A 167 -2.49 -6.55 16.99
N SER A 168 -3.63 -7.25 17.06
CA SER A 168 -4.95 -6.66 17.31
C SER A 168 -5.36 -6.60 18.80
N GLY A 169 -4.47 -6.99 19.71
CA GLY A 169 -4.72 -7.08 21.16
C GLY A 169 -5.01 -8.50 21.65
N ASN A 170 -5.49 -9.39 20.78
CA ASN A 170 -5.74 -10.81 21.03
C ASN A 170 -4.54 -11.58 21.62
N SER A 171 -4.83 -12.70 22.28
CA SER A 171 -3.82 -13.72 22.57
C SER A 171 -3.62 -14.65 21.35
N GLU A 172 -2.74 -15.65 21.50
CA GLU A 172 -2.67 -16.80 20.59
C GLU A 172 -3.96 -17.63 20.57
N TRP A 173 -4.11 -18.43 19.52
CA TRP A 173 -5.24 -19.36 19.39
C TRP A 173 -5.19 -20.44 20.49
N GLY A 174 -6.28 -20.61 21.23
CA GLY A 174 -6.36 -21.53 22.38
C GLY A 174 -5.73 -21.01 23.68
N ALA A 175 -5.05 -19.85 23.65
CA ALA A 175 -4.55 -19.19 24.86
C ALA A 175 -5.65 -18.36 25.56
N ALA A 176 -5.45 -18.05 26.85
CA ALA A 176 -6.42 -17.29 27.64
C ALA A 176 -6.70 -15.89 27.07
N ASN A 177 -7.97 -15.49 27.11
CA ASN A 177 -8.42 -14.16 26.68
C ASN A 177 -7.76 -13.05 27.53
N PRO A 178 -7.24 -11.97 26.92
CA PRO A 178 -6.61 -10.88 27.65
C PRO A 178 -7.63 -9.90 28.25
N THR A 179 -7.19 -9.09 29.20
CA THR A 179 -7.95 -7.92 29.67
C THR A 179 -7.90 -6.78 28.64
N LEU A 180 -8.81 -5.80 28.73
CA LEU A 180 -8.76 -4.61 27.88
C LEU A 180 -7.42 -3.87 28.00
N THR A 181 -6.87 -3.76 29.21
CA THR A 181 -5.55 -3.13 29.45
C THR A 181 -4.44 -3.85 28.70
N VAL A 182 -4.40 -5.18 28.78
CA VAL A 182 -3.41 -6.02 28.05
C VAL A 182 -3.59 -5.89 26.53
N ALA A 183 -4.83 -5.84 26.03
CA ALA A 183 -5.10 -5.65 24.62
C ALA A 183 -4.66 -4.27 24.10
N LYS A 184 -4.91 -3.20 24.87
CA LYS A 184 -4.44 -1.84 24.57
C LYS A 184 -2.91 -1.75 24.54
N GLU A 185 -2.25 -2.33 25.54
CA GLU A 185 -0.79 -2.33 25.62
C GLU A 185 -0.18 -3.09 24.43
N ARG A 186 -0.77 -4.23 24.04
CA ARG A 186 -0.37 -5.00 22.85
C ARG A 186 -0.46 -4.20 21.55
N VAL A 187 -1.56 -3.47 21.32
CA VAL A 187 -1.72 -2.64 20.10
C VAL A 187 -0.72 -1.49 20.07
N ASP A 188 -0.52 -0.79 21.21
CA ASP A 188 0.51 0.25 21.35
C ASP A 188 1.91 -0.31 21.04
N ASN A 189 2.26 -1.44 21.66
CA ASN A 189 3.55 -2.11 21.54
C ASN A 189 3.80 -2.60 20.10
N PHE A 190 2.84 -3.29 19.47
CA PHE A 190 3.00 -3.83 18.12
C PHE A 190 3.04 -2.73 17.05
N GLY A 191 2.23 -1.68 17.19
CA GLY A 191 2.17 -0.59 16.21
C GLY A 191 3.40 0.32 16.21
N ALA A 192 4.00 0.59 17.37
CA ALA A 192 5.08 1.58 17.52
C ALA A 192 6.32 1.31 16.64
N GLY A 193 6.68 0.04 16.41
CA GLY A 193 7.79 -0.30 15.52
C GLY A 193 7.51 0.04 14.05
N PHE A 194 6.27 -0.18 13.60
CA PHE A 194 5.85 0.14 12.23
C PHE A 194 5.66 1.65 12.00
N LEU A 195 5.13 2.38 12.99
CA LEU A 195 4.94 3.84 12.90
C LEU A 195 6.27 4.60 12.76
N ARG A 196 7.37 4.06 13.30
CA ARG A 196 8.71 4.63 13.13
C ARG A 196 9.34 4.41 11.74
N THR A 197 8.73 3.60 10.88
CA THR A 197 9.21 3.38 9.50
C THR A 197 8.81 4.47 8.51
N GLY A 198 8.06 5.50 8.95
CA GLY A 198 7.43 6.51 8.08
C GLY A 198 5.93 6.27 7.86
N ALA A 199 5.43 5.10 8.25
CA ALA A 199 4.00 4.80 8.23
C ALA A 199 3.21 5.68 9.22
N LYS A 200 1.99 6.04 8.83
CA LYS A 200 1.09 6.92 9.61
C LYS A 200 -0.20 6.25 10.05
N ALA A 201 -0.37 4.98 9.69
CA ALA A 201 -1.46 4.12 10.12
C ALA A 201 -1.01 2.65 10.15
N VAL A 202 -1.36 1.94 11.22
CA VAL A 202 -1.23 0.49 11.33
C VAL A 202 -2.61 -0.07 11.65
N PHE A 203 -3.15 -0.90 10.75
CA PHE A 203 -4.38 -1.66 10.97
C PHE A 203 -4.02 -3.11 11.33
N ALA A 204 -4.76 -3.73 12.25
CA ALA A 204 -4.63 -5.16 12.55
C ALA A 204 -5.98 -5.87 12.52
N GLU A 205 -6.04 -6.99 11.77
CA GLU A 205 -7.20 -7.86 11.59
C GLU A 205 -6.77 -9.31 11.88
N GLY A 206 -7.03 -9.79 13.10
CA GLY A 206 -6.55 -11.09 13.60
C GLY A 206 -7.26 -12.30 13.01
N ILE A 207 -8.51 -12.15 12.53
CA ILE A 207 -9.33 -13.25 11.97
C ILE A 207 -9.95 -12.91 10.60
N THR A 208 -10.26 -11.64 10.38
CA THR A 208 -11.11 -11.12 9.31
C THR A 208 -10.34 -10.72 8.04
N SER A 209 -11.07 -10.47 6.95
CA SER A 209 -10.48 -10.00 5.69
C SER A 209 -10.15 -8.50 5.76
N THR A 210 -8.92 -8.16 5.40
CA THR A 210 -8.41 -6.78 5.28
C THR A 210 -8.84 -6.05 4.01
N GLY A 211 -9.59 -6.72 3.12
CA GLY A 211 -9.94 -6.20 1.80
C GLY A 211 -10.69 -4.87 1.80
N TYR A 212 -11.54 -4.63 2.81
CA TYR A 212 -12.25 -3.35 2.94
C TYR A 212 -11.28 -2.18 3.16
N ILE A 213 -10.17 -2.40 3.87
CA ILE A 213 -9.13 -1.39 4.13
C ILE A 213 -8.49 -0.99 2.79
N VAL A 214 -8.07 -1.98 1.99
CA VAL A 214 -7.51 -1.78 0.64
C VAL A 214 -8.50 -1.02 -0.25
N ASP A 215 -9.78 -1.41 -0.24
CA ASP A 215 -10.81 -0.75 -1.03
C ASP A 215 -10.99 0.73 -0.65
N ARG A 216 -10.98 1.07 0.64
CA ARG A 216 -11.11 2.47 1.05
C ARG A 216 -9.84 3.29 0.79
N LEU A 217 -8.66 2.70 0.95
CA LEU A 217 -7.38 3.36 0.66
C LEU A 217 -7.23 3.74 -0.81
N PHE A 218 -7.74 2.91 -1.73
CA PHE A 218 -7.64 3.17 -3.18
C PHE A 218 -8.86 3.86 -3.79
N LYS A 219 -10.06 3.80 -3.17
CA LYS A 219 -11.32 4.23 -3.78
C LYS A 219 -12.16 5.21 -2.93
N SER A 220 -11.56 5.92 -1.98
CA SER A 220 -12.29 6.89 -1.16
C SER A 220 -11.40 8.05 -0.71
N ASN A 221 -12.01 9.04 -0.05
CA ASN A 221 -11.31 10.06 0.72
C ASN A 221 -11.63 9.94 2.24
N LEU A 222 -11.88 8.72 2.72
CA LEU A 222 -12.16 8.49 4.14
C LEU A 222 -10.90 8.68 4.98
N SER A 223 -11.06 9.23 6.19
CA SER A 223 -10.00 9.24 7.20
C SER A 223 -9.71 7.83 7.72
N MET A 224 -8.49 7.55 8.18
CA MET A 224 -8.09 6.20 8.64
C MET A 224 -9.04 5.61 9.71
N SER A 225 -9.60 6.46 10.58
CA SER A 225 -10.63 6.03 11.55
C SER A 225 -11.95 5.65 10.89
N GLN A 226 -12.43 6.39 9.89
CA GLN A 226 -13.59 6.01 9.08
C GLN A 226 -13.32 4.74 8.25
N ILE A 227 -12.09 4.54 7.78
CA ILE A 227 -11.69 3.27 7.12
C ILE A 227 -11.87 2.12 8.13
N PHE A 228 -11.29 2.22 9.32
CA PHE A 228 -11.40 1.20 10.37
C PHE A 228 -12.86 0.85 10.72
N TRP A 229 -13.72 1.85 10.87
CA TRP A 229 -15.14 1.64 11.17
C TRP A 229 -15.96 1.15 9.96
N SER A 230 -15.46 1.28 8.73
CA SER A 230 -16.13 0.78 7.51
C SER A 230 -16.01 -0.73 7.26
N SER A 231 -15.47 -1.49 8.21
CA SER A 231 -15.49 -2.95 8.20
C SER A 231 -16.92 -3.50 8.16
N PRO A 232 -17.21 -4.54 7.37
CA PRO A 232 -18.50 -5.23 7.41
C PRO A 232 -18.71 -6.05 8.70
N ASN A 233 -17.67 -6.22 9.52
CA ASN A 233 -17.71 -6.89 10.82
C ASN A 233 -17.30 -5.87 11.89
N ASN A 234 -18.13 -4.85 12.12
CA ASN A 234 -17.92 -3.85 13.15
C ASN A 234 -18.86 -4.07 14.36
N HIS A 235 -18.40 -3.65 15.53
CA HIS A 235 -19.01 -3.88 16.84
C HIS A 235 -19.04 -2.54 17.60
N VAL A 236 -19.69 -1.54 16.98
CA VAL A 236 -19.56 -0.08 17.20
C VAL A 236 -19.89 0.43 18.62
N ASN A 237 -20.18 -0.46 19.58
CA ASN A 237 -20.81 -0.15 20.86
C ASN A 237 -19.96 -0.51 22.10
N TYR A 238 -18.68 -0.89 21.97
CA TYR A 238 -17.86 -1.25 23.15
C TYR A 238 -17.23 -0.02 23.85
N PRO A 239 -17.57 0.28 25.12
CA PRO A 239 -17.04 1.46 25.82
C PRO A 239 -15.52 1.36 26.05
N ASN A 240 -14.85 2.51 26.04
CA ASN A 240 -13.40 2.62 26.24
C ASN A 240 -12.54 1.86 25.20
N ALA A 241 -13.10 1.46 24.05
CA ALA A 241 -12.34 0.79 22.98
C ALA A 241 -11.39 1.74 22.21
N SER A 242 -11.37 3.04 22.51
CA SER A 242 -10.41 4.01 21.94
C SER A 242 -9.58 4.71 23.03
N TYR A 243 -8.40 5.22 22.66
CA TYR A 243 -7.42 5.85 23.56
C TYR A 243 -6.28 6.51 22.79
N ASP A 244 -5.64 7.52 23.38
CA ASP A 244 -4.36 8.05 22.90
C ASP A 244 -3.21 7.07 23.24
N SER A 245 -2.27 6.89 22.32
CA SER A 245 -1.17 5.93 22.50
C SER A 245 -0.21 6.40 23.60
N LYS A 246 0.13 5.49 24.53
CA LYS A 246 1.15 5.74 25.56
C LYS A 246 2.56 5.57 25.01
N ARG A 247 2.72 4.73 23.98
CA ARG A 247 4.03 4.38 23.41
C ARG A 247 4.45 5.30 22.25
N THR A 248 3.49 5.87 21.52
CA THR A 248 3.77 6.78 20.38
C THR A 248 2.99 8.08 20.57
N PRO A 249 3.51 9.08 21.31
CA PRO A 249 2.77 10.29 21.65
C PRO A 249 2.22 11.03 20.43
N GLY A 250 0.94 11.42 20.50
CA GLY A 250 0.21 12.07 19.41
C GLY A 250 -0.54 11.11 18.47
N GLU A 251 -0.22 9.82 18.49
CA GLU A 251 -0.94 8.78 17.74
C GLU A 251 -2.18 8.30 18.51
N TYR A 252 -3.25 7.93 17.80
CA TYR A 252 -4.51 7.48 18.41
C TYR A 252 -4.81 6.03 18.06
N ALA A 253 -5.32 5.28 19.05
CA ALA A 253 -5.65 3.88 18.90
C ALA A 253 -7.16 3.60 19.00
N LEU A 254 -7.61 2.61 18.22
CA LEU A 254 -8.97 2.09 18.15
C LEU A 254 -8.90 0.56 18.27
N LEU A 255 -9.86 -0.02 19.01
CA LEU A 255 -10.16 -1.44 19.05
C LEU A 255 -11.63 -1.62 18.62
N ASP A 256 -11.94 -2.78 18.07
CA ASP A 256 -13.32 -3.20 17.78
C ASP A 256 -13.54 -4.63 18.29
N PRO A 257 -13.77 -4.80 19.60
CA PRO A 257 -14.01 -6.11 20.18
C PRO A 257 -15.49 -6.50 20.10
N SER A 258 -15.75 -7.74 19.69
CA SER A 258 -17.10 -8.33 19.74
C SER A 258 -17.60 -8.63 21.16
N GLY A 259 -16.69 -8.59 22.15
CA GLY A 259 -16.98 -8.78 23.57
C GLY A 259 -15.71 -8.76 24.43
N PRO A 260 -15.84 -8.85 25.77
CA PRO A 260 -14.69 -8.87 26.67
C PRO A 260 -13.70 -10.00 26.32
N GLY A 261 -12.45 -9.64 26.02
CA GLY A 261 -11.42 -10.60 25.61
C GLY A 261 -11.24 -10.77 24.10
N GLN A 262 -12.22 -10.39 23.28
CA GLN A 262 -12.30 -10.72 21.86
C GLN A 262 -11.71 -9.63 20.94
N TYR A 263 -10.44 -9.27 21.15
CA TYR A 263 -9.78 -8.15 20.46
C TYR A 263 -9.11 -8.60 19.15
N TYR A 264 -9.89 -8.79 18.10
CA TYR A 264 -9.40 -9.24 16.79
C TYR A 264 -9.30 -8.14 15.73
N ARG A 265 -9.63 -6.90 16.09
CA ARG A 265 -9.60 -5.74 15.20
C ARG A 265 -9.04 -4.52 15.93
N SER A 266 -8.03 -3.87 15.36
CA SER A 266 -7.50 -2.61 15.86
C SER A 266 -6.95 -1.69 14.77
N PHE A 267 -6.80 -0.42 15.11
CA PHE A 267 -6.04 0.59 14.36
C PHE A 267 -5.19 1.39 15.35
N ILE A 268 -4.01 1.82 14.93
CA ILE A 268 -3.21 2.83 15.64
C ILE A 268 -2.52 3.76 14.63
N GLY A 269 -2.59 5.08 14.88
CA GLY A 269 -1.92 6.10 14.07
C GLY A 269 -2.69 7.41 13.97
N HIS A 270 -2.43 8.17 12.90
CA HIS A 270 -3.05 9.46 12.62
C HIS A 270 -4.51 9.27 12.16
N ARG A 271 -5.44 9.16 13.12
CA ARG A 271 -6.89 8.94 12.89
C ARG A 271 -7.58 9.86 11.87
N ARG A 272 -7.00 11.04 11.60
CA ARG A 272 -7.48 12.08 10.67
C ARG A 272 -6.83 12.05 9.27
N MET A 273 -5.72 11.35 9.07
CA MET A 273 -5.11 11.19 7.74
C MET A 273 -6.12 10.53 6.79
N THR A 274 -6.22 11.01 5.56
CA THR A 274 -7.20 10.49 4.57
C THR A 274 -6.58 9.49 3.59
N ALA A 275 -7.45 8.77 2.89
CA ALA A 275 -7.10 7.98 1.71
C ALA A 275 -6.67 8.83 0.48
N ALA A 276 -6.70 10.17 0.54
CA ALA A 276 -5.98 11.03 -0.40
C ALA A 276 -4.56 11.40 0.09
N ASP A 277 -4.33 11.46 1.41
CA ASP A 277 -3.04 11.86 1.99
C ASP A 277 -1.96 10.76 1.93
N TRP A 278 -2.38 9.49 1.95
CA TRP A 278 -1.49 8.33 2.00
C TRP A 278 -0.66 8.20 0.72
N ARG A 279 0.65 7.98 0.85
CA ARG A 279 1.60 7.99 -0.26
C ARG A 279 2.93 7.36 0.13
#